data_AF-A0A933I8H5-F1
#
_entry.id   AF-A0A933I8H5-F1
#
_cell.length_a   1.000
_cell.length_b   1.000
_cell.length_c   1.000
_cell.angle_alpha   90.00
_cell.angle_beta   90.00
_cell.angle_gamma   90.00
#
_symmetry.space_group_name_H-M   'P 1'
#
loop_
_entity.id
_entity.type
_entity.pdbx_description
1 polymer ?
#
loop_
_entity_poly.entity_id
_entity_poly.type
_entity_poly.pdbx_seq_one_letter_code
_entity_poly.pdbx_strand_id
1 'polypeptide(L)'
;KMGFAVARAALRRGADVTLISGPSSQCPPQGADFMPVETADGMRNAVLKRFPNAAAVIMTSAVADFAPAVSVKSKIRKTDAMTLNLKKTPDILKELGRKKGRRILIGFAAEAGRNVMSAKDKLKNKNLDLIVLNDVTAQGSGFDADTNIVTIISKKGEVKDYPLMQKDEVADNILDRLLQLQPQRRRL
;
A
#
# COMPACT_ATOMS: atom_id res chain seq x y z
N LYS A 1 -2.22 -3.55 -9.70
CA LYS A 1 -3.62 -3.12 -10.00
C LYS A 1 -4.24 -2.24 -8.91
N MET A 2 -4.32 -2.67 -7.64
CA MET A 2 -5.03 -1.94 -6.58
C MET A 2 -4.55 -0.48 -6.37
N GLY A 3 -3.24 -0.24 -6.29
CA GLY A 3 -2.71 1.13 -6.15
C GLY A 3 -3.08 2.08 -7.29
N PHE A 4 -3.16 1.57 -8.52
CA PHE A 4 -3.58 2.35 -9.69
C PHE A 4 -5.08 2.68 -9.63
N ALA A 5 -5.91 1.74 -9.15
CA ALA A 5 -7.35 1.98 -8.92
C ALA A 5 -7.57 3.08 -7.87
N VAL A 6 -6.83 3.03 -6.76
CA VAL A 6 -6.85 4.07 -5.73
C VAL A 6 -6.41 5.43 -6.28
N ALA A 7 -5.32 5.46 -7.04
CA ALA A 7 -4.84 6.70 -7.66
C ALA A 7 -5.88 7.31 -8.62
N ARG A 8 -6.49 6.49 -9.49
CA ARG A 8 -7.58 6.94 -10.37
C ARG A 8 -8.76 7.50 -9.60
N ALA A 9 -9.24 6.77 -8.58
CA ALA A 9 -10.38 7.20 -7.79
C ALA A 9 -10.09 8.52 -7.03
N ALA A 10 -8.87 8.68 -6.51
CA ALA A 10 -8.44 9.91 -5.85
C ALA A 10 -8.40 11.11 -6.80
N LEU A 11 -7.84 10.93 -8.01
CA LEU A 11 -7.83 11.95 -9.06
C LEU A 11 -9.26 12.36 -9.47
N ARG A 12 -10.17 11.38 -9.68
CA ARG A 12 -11.59 11.67 -10.00
C ARG A 12 -12.29 12.49 -8.92
N ARG A 13 -11.84 12.38 -7.66
CA ARG A 13 -12.36 13.13 -6.52
C ARG A 13 -11.65 14.48 -6.30
N GLY A 14 -10.78 14.89 -7.23
CA GLY A 14 -10.08 16.17 -7.20
C GLY A 14 -8.86 16.22 -6.27
N ALA A 15 -8.33 15.06 -5.86
CA ALA A 15 -7.09 15.03 -5.09
C ALA A 15 -5.87 15.25 -5.99
N ASP A 16 -4.85 15.89 -5.44
CA ASP A 16 -3.52 15.96 -6.04
C ASP A 16 -2.76 14.67 -5.71
N VAL A 17 -2.36 13.88 -6.72
CA VAL A 17 -1.91 12.50 -6.52
C VAL A 17 -0.47 12.30 -6.99
N THR A 18 0.39 11.92 -6.06
CA THR A 18 1.68 11.28 -6.38
C THR A 18 1.53 9.76 -6.33
N LEU A 19 1.78 9.07 -7.45
CA LEU A 19 1.76 7.62 -7.55
C LEU A 19 3.19 7.08 -7.62
N ILE A 20 3.67 6.52 -6.51
CA ILE A 20 4.95 5.80 -6.46
C ILE A 20 4.67 4.31 -6.71
N SER A 21 5.29 3.73 -7.73
CA SER A 21 4.99 2.35 -8.15
C SER A 21 6.25 1.53 -8.40
N GLY A 22 6.20 0.27 -7.97
CA GLY A 22 7.10 -0.77 -8.45
C GLY A 22 6.89 -1.10 -9.93
N PRO A 23 7.67 -2.04 -10.51
CA PRO A 23 7.43 -2.55 -11.84
C PRO A 23 5.98 -3.06 -11.98
N SER A 24 5.29 -2.61 -13.03
CA SER A 24 3.89 -2.98 -13.28
C SER A 24 3.56 -2.83 -14.76
N SER A 25 2.65 -3.67 -15.26
CA SER A 25 2.07 -3.58 -16.61
C SER A 25 0.97 -2.52 -16.74
N GLN A 26 0.65 -1.81 -15.66
CA GLN A 26 -0.44 -0.85 -15.61
C GLN A 26 0.02 0.52 -16.14
N CYS A 27 -0.82 1.15 -16.97
CA CYS A 27 -0.60 2.54 -17.35
C CYS A 27 -0.91 3.47 -16.17
N PRO A 28 0.00 4.40 -15.82
CA PRO A 28 -0.28 5.43 -14.82
C PRO A 28 -1.49 6.28 -15.25
N PRO A 29 -2.38 6.64 -14.32
CA PRO A 29 -3.51 7.47 -14.66
C PRO A 29 -3.06 8.90 -15.02
N GLN A 30 -3.68 9.46 -16.06
CA GLN A 30 -3.41 10.83 -16.47
C GLN A 30 -3.71 11.79 -15.31
N GLY A 31 -2.79 12.74 -15.07
CA GLY A 31 -2.89 13.71 -13.98
C GLY A 31 -2.19 13.29 -12.68
N ALA A 32 -1.77 12.04 -12.51
CA ALA A 32 -0.90 11.67 -11.40
C ALA A 32 0.57 12.06 -11.67
N ASP A 33 1.26 12.59 -10.64
CA ASP A 33 2.72 12.67 -10.60
C ASP A 33 3.27 11.25 -10.40
N PHE A 34 3.64 10.59 -11.49
CA PHE A 34 4.06 9.20 -11.50
C PHE A 34 5.56 9.04 -11.26
N MET A 35 5.92 8.21 -10.28
CA MET A 35 7.30 7.95 -9.90
C MET A 35 7.58 6.43 -9.88
N PRO A 36 8.21 5.86 -10.94
CA PRO A 36 8.60 4.47 -10.94
C PRO A 36 9.81 4.24 -10.03
N VAL A 37 9.81 3.12 -9.32
CA VAL A 37 10.91 2.64 -8.48
C VAL A 37 11.08 1.15 -8.67
N GLU A 38 12.30 0.62 -8.50
CA GLU A 38 12.56 -0.81 -8.70
C GLU A 38 12.87 -1.55 -7.40
N THR A 39 13.43 -0.85 -6.41
CA THR A 39 13.92 -1.47 -5.18
C THR A 39 13.13 -1.00 -3.96
N ALA A 40 13.13 -1.80 -2.90
CA ALA A 40 12.54 -1.41 -1.61
C ALA A 40 13.16 -0.11 -1.06
N ASP A 41 14.47 0.06 -1.21
CA ASP A 41 15.17 1.30 -0.82
C ASP A 41 14.77 2.49 -1.70
N GLY A 42 14.62 2.28 -3.02
CA GLY A 42 14.11 3.28 -3.93
C GLY A 42 12.70 3.74 -3.57
N MET A 43 11.80 2.78 -3.28
CA MET A 43 10.45 3.06 -2.81
C MET A 43 10.46 3.82 -1.48
N ARG A 44 11.27 3.38 -0.52
CA ARG A 44 11.45 4.06 0.77
C ARG A 44 11.87 5.52 0.56
N ASN A 45 12.90 5.76 -0.23
CA ASN A 45 13.44 7.10 -0.45
C ASN A 45 12.42 8.01 -1.14
N ALA A 46 11.73 7.51 -2.17
CA ALA A 46 10.70 8.26 -2.88
C ALA A 46 9.54 8.64 -1.94
N VAL A 47 9.05 7.68 -1.15
CA VAL A 47 7.96 7.89 -0.20
C VAL A 47 8.37 8.89 0.88
N LEU A 48 9.53 8.72 1.51
CA LEU A 48 10.01 9.62 2.56
C LEU A 48 10.24 11.05 2.06
N LYS A 49 10.70 11.22 0.81
CA LYS A 49 10.89 12.54 0.20
C LYS A 49 9.57 13.31 0.05
N ARG A 50 8.47 12.64 -0.26
CA ARG A 50 7.15 13.26 -0.48
C ARG A 50 6.29 13.32 0.76
N PHE A 51 6.56 12.46 1.74
CA PHE A 51 5.77 12.32 2.95
C PHE A 51 5.49 13.65 3.70
N PRO A 52 6.44 14.59 3.83
CA PRO A 52 6.18 15.85 4.53
C PRO A 52 5.01 16.66 3.94
N ASN A 53 4.75 16.57 2.63
CA ASN A 53 3.73 17.35 1.95
C ASN A 53 2.41 16.59 1.77
N ALA A 54 2.36 15.29 2.10
CA ALA A 54 1.18 14.48 1.91
C ALA A 54 0.15 14.69 3.04
N ALA A 55 -1.13 14.79 2.70
CA ALA A 55 -2.23 14.74 3.67
C ALA A 55 -2.56 13.29 4.09
N ALA A 56 -2.42 12.35 3.15
CA ALA A 56 -2.63 10.93 3.37
C ALA A 56 -1.64 10.10 2.57
N VAL A 57 -1.32 8.89 3.06
CA VAL A 57 -0.53 7.88 2.35
C VAL A 57 -1.29 6.57 2.36
N ILE A 58 -1.45 5.96 1.18
CA ILE A 58 -2.12 4.67 0.98
C ILE A 58 -1.09 3.68 0.43
N MET A 59 -0.49 2.88 1.30
CA MET A 59 0.53 1.90 0.92
C MET A 59 -0.12 0.59 0.47
N THR A 60 -0.43 0.53 -0.83
CA THR A 60 -0.95 -0.67 -1.53
C THR A 60 0.15 -1.60 -2.04
N SER A 61 1.40 -1.13 -2.06
CA SER A 61 2.54 -1.82 -2.66
C SER A 61 2.96 -3.05 -1.84
N ALA A 62 3.13 -4.19 -2.51
CA ALA A 62 3.76 -5.38 -1.94
C ALA A 62 5.29 -5.24 -1.97
N VAL A 63 5.85 -4.49 -1.04
CA VAL A 63 7.31 -4.32 -0.91
C VAL A 63 7.90 -5.62 -0.39
N ALA A 64 8.95 -6.13 -1.04
CA ALA A 64 9.63 -7.34 -0.62
C ALA A 64 10.22 -7.19 0.79
N ASP A 65 10.03 -8.19 1.65
CA ASP A 65 10.55 -8.20 3.03
C ASP A 65 12.07 -8.41 3.10
N PHE A 66 12.65 -8.94 2.02
CA PHE A 66 14.07 -9.23 1.90
C PHE A 66 14.61 -8.79 0.53
N ALA A 67 15.89 -8.46 0.49
CA ALA A 67 16.64 -8.15 -0.72
C ALA A 67 18.00 -8.86 -0.68
N PRO A 68 18.66 -9.10 -1.83
CA PRO A 68 20.03 -9.61 -1.84
C PRO A 68 20.94 -8.77 -0.95
N ALA A 69 21.72 -9.42 -0.09
CA ALA A 69 22.69 -8.78 0.79
C ALA A 69 23.79 -8.08 -0.03
N VAL A 70 24.19 -8.70 -1.14
CA VAL A 70 25.14 -8.18 -2.12
C VAL A 70 24.47 -8.18 -3.49
N SER A 71 24.51 -7.04 -4.18
CA SER A 71 24.10 -6.90 -5.57
C SER A 71 25.33 -6.67 -6.44
N VAL A 72 25.38 -7.32 -7.60
CA VAL A 72 26.45 -7.18 -8.59
C VAL A 72 25.90 -6.61 -9.89
N LYS A 73 26.69 -5.78 -10.58
CA LYS A 73 26.27 -5.13 -11.84
C LYS A 73 26.33 -6.07 -13.04
N SER A 74 27.19 -7.08 -12.99
CA SER A 74 27.38 -8.05 -14.07
C SER A 74 26.56 -9.31 -13.83
N LYS A 75 26.11 -9.96 -14.92
CA LYS A 75 25.48 -11.28 -14.86
C LYS A 75 26.39 -12.27 -14.12
N ILE A 76 25.84 -12.91 -13.09
CA ILE A 76 26.53 -13.98 -12.36
C ILE A 76 26.66 -15.18 -13.30
N ARG A 77 27.88 -15.73 -13.43
CA ARG A 77 28.13 -16.90 -14.27
C ARG A 77 27.48 -18.13 -13.64
N LYS A 78 27.04 -19.07 -14.49
CA LYS A 78 26.45 -20.33 -14.03
C LYS A 78 27.52 -21.14 -13.27
N THR A 79 27.13 -21.67 -12.11
CA THR A 79 27.91 -22.59 -11.28
C THR A 79 27.05 -23.82 -10.96
N ASP A 80 27.65 -24.89 -10.42
CA ASP A 80 26.92 -26.11 -10.05
C ASP A 80 26.00 -25.91 -8.85
N ALA A 81 26.38 -25.00 -7.94
CA ALA A 81 25.56 -24.56 -6.81
C ALA A 81 25.75 -23.06 -6.56
N MET A 82 24.72 -22.40 -6.03
CA MET A 82 24.74 -20.97 -5.68
C MET A 82 23.99 -20.74 -4.36
N THR A 83 24.58 -19.92 -3.49
CA THR A 83 23.95 -19.44 -2.26
C THR A 83 23.60 -17.97 -2.39
N LEU A 84 22.34 -17.61 -2.11
CA LEU A 84 21.88 -16.22 -2.09
C LEU A 84 21.69 -15.74 -0.65
N ASN A 85 22.58 -14.88 -0.19
CA ASN A 85 22.43 -14.23 1.11
C ASN A 85 21.43 -13.09 1.00
N LEU A 86 20.44 -13.06 1.90
CA LEU A 86 19.40 -12.04 1.94
C LEU A 86 19.55 -11.16 3.19
N LYS A 87 19.23 -9.88 3.04
CA LYS A 87 19.07 -8.94 4.14
C LYS A 87 17.63 -8.45 4.21
N LYS A 88 17.17 -8.15 5.41
CA LYS A 88 15.83 -7.59 5.63
C LYS A 88 15.74 -6.19 5.04
N THR A 89 14.62 -5.87 4.39
CA THR A 89 14.35 -4.53 3.87
C THR A 89 13.76 -3.62 4.96
N PRO A 90 13.81 -2.29 4.76
CA PRO A 90 13.16 -1.37 5.67
C PRO A 90 11.63 -1.52 5.70
N ASP A 91 11.02 -1.50 6.89
CA ASP A 91 9.56 -1.40 7.02
C ASP A 91 9.11 0.06 6.86
N ILE A 92 8.81 0.43 5.61
CA ILE A 92 8.43 1.80 5.22
C ILE A 92 7.23 2.28 6.03
N LEU A 93 6.17 1.48 6.13
CA LEU A 93 4.95 1.85 6.87
C LEU A 93 5.25 2.11 8.35
N LYS A 94 6.10 1.29 8.98
CA LYS A 94 6.49 1.51 10.38
C LYS A 94 7.31 2.79 10.55
N GLU A 95 8.19 3.11 9.59
CA GLU A 95 8.93 4.37 9.61
C GLU A 95 8.02 5.58 9.45
N LEU A 96 7.04 5.52 8.53
CA LEU A 96 6.02 6.55 8.37
C LEU A 96 5.17 6.73 9.63
N GLY A 97 4.78 5.62 10.27
CA GLY A 97 4.02 5.62 11.51
C GLY A 97 4.69 6.40 12.64
N ARG A 98 6.04 6.37 12.71
CA ARG A 98 6.83 7.15 13.68
C ARG A 98 6.85 8.65 13.36
N LYS A 99 6.71 9.02 12.08
CA LYS A 99 6.79 10.40 11.57
C LYS A 99 5.41 10.98 11.20
N LYS A 100 4.34 10.27 11.52
CA LYS A 100 2.98 10.48 10.99
C LYS A 100 2.44 11.89 11.22
N GLY A 101 2.59 12.43 12.42
CA GLY A 101 1.95 13.69 12.80
C GLY A 101 0.43 13.62 12.58
N ARG A 102 -0.14 14.58 11.84
CA ARG A 102 -1.58 14.65 11.51
C ARG A 102 -1.97 13.91 10.23
N ARG A 103 -1.01 13.30 9.52
CA ARG A 103 -1.24 12.64 8.23
C ARG A 103 -2.01 11.35 8.44
N ILE A 104 -2.84 10.99 7.46
CA ILE A 104 -3.57 9.73 7.47
C ILE A 104 -2.68 8.64 6.87
N LEU A 105 -2.55 7.49 7.53
CA LEU A 105 -1.84 6.32 7.01
C LEU A 105 -2.82 5.16 6.81
N ILE A 106 -2.89 4.67 5.58
CA ILE A 106 -3.64 3.49 5.20
C ILE A 106 -2.67 2.41 4.72
N GLY A 107 -2.68 1.27 5.38
CA GLY A 107 -1.88 0.10 4.98
C GLY A 107 -2.73 -0.99 4.35
N PHE A 108 -2.07 -1.92 3.65
CA PHE A 108 -2.67 -3.15 3.16
C PHE A 108 -2.04 -4.36 3.86
N ALA A 109 -2.84 -5.39 4.10
CA ALA A 109 -2.39 -6.68 4.59
C ALA A 109 -3.00 -7.79 3.73
N ALA A 110 -2.15 -8.47 2.96
CA ALA A 110 -2.51 -9.70 2.30
C ALA A 110 -2.26 -10.86 3.26
N GLU A 111 -3.31 -11.59 3.63
CA GLU A 111 -3.24 -12.74 4.53
C GLU A 111 -4.00 -13.91 3.93
N ALA A 112 -3.50 -15.13 4.15
CA ALA A 112 -4.29 -16.33 3.92
C ALA A 112 -5.39 -16.40 5.00
N GLY A 113 -6.65 -16.57 4.59
CA GLY A 113 -7.77 -16.79 5.50
C GLY A 113 -8.22 -15.59 6.36
N ARG A 114 -7.99 -14.34 5.91
CA ARG A 114 -8.48 -13.10 6.55
C ARG A 114 -8.21 -13.02 8.06
N ASN A 115 -6.95 -13.14 8.46
CA ASN A 115 -6.58 -13.00 9.86
C ASN A 115 -6.76 -11.55 10.38
N VAL A 116 -7.94 -11.24 10.89
CA VAL A 116 -8.32 -9.93 11.45
C VAL A 116 -7.43 -9.54 12.63
N MET A 117 -7.01 -10.50 13.46
CA MET A 117 -6.14 -10.25 14.62
C MET A 117 -4.75 -9.78 14.17
N SER A 118 -4.14 -10.48 13.22
CA SER A 118 -2.86 -10.06 12.59
C SER A 118 -2.98 -8.65 11.98
N ALA A 119 -4.09 -8.36 11.30
CA ALA A 119 -4.32 -7.05 10.71
C ALA A 119 -4.45 -5.95 11.78
N LYS A 120 -5.15 -6.19 12.89
CA LYS A 120 -5.24 -5.27 14.04
C LYS A 120 -3.87 -5.03 14.69
N ASP A 121 -3.05 -6.08 14.82
CA ASP A 121 -1.69 -5.93 15.35
C ASP A 121 -0.82 -5.09 14.42
N LYS A 122 -0.86 -5.33 13.11
CA LYS A 122 -0.17 -4.51 12.10
C LYS A 122 -0.64 -3.06 12.14
N LEU A 123 -1.95 -2.82 12.24
CA LEU A 123 -2.55 -1.49 12.37
C LEU A 123 -1.97 -0.72 13.57
N LYS A 124 -1.93 -1.34 14.75
CA LYS A 124 -1.37 -0.75 15.97
C LYS A 124 0.14 -0.56 15.87
N ASN A 125 0.87 -1.61 15.50
CA ASN A 125 2.34 -1.61 15.46
C ASN A 125 2.93 -0.62 14.45
N LYS A 126 2.19 -0.31 13.39
CA LYS A 126 2.59 0.64 12.34
C LYS A 126 1.90 2.01 12.46
N ASN A 127 1.14 2.24 13.53
CA ASN A 127 0.42 3.50 13.79
C ASN A 127 -0.48 3.92 12.60
N LEU A 128 -1.21 2.98 12.02
CA LEU A 128 -2.09 3.23 10.87
C LEU A 128 -3.44 3.79 11.33
N ASP A 129 -4.14 4.52 10.48
CA ASP A 129 -5.54 4.89 10.71
C ASP A 129 -6.50 3.84 10.17
N LEU A 130 -6.17 3.25 9.02
CA LEU A 130 -6.89 2.15 8.41
C LEU A 130 -5.91 1.05 7.97
N ILE A 131 -6.36 -0.19 8.03
CA ILE A 131 -5.72 -1.31 7.33
C ILE A 131 -6.76 -2.01 6.47
N VAL A 132 -6.41 -2.26 5.21
CA VAL A 132 -7.21 -3.01 4.26
C VAL A 132 -6.67 -4.42 4.24
N LEU A 133 -7.41 -5.34 4.85
CA LEU A 133 -7.11 -6.77 4.87
C LEU A 133 -7.71 -7.40 3.62
N ASN A 134 -6.88 -7.97 2.76
CA ASN A 134 -7.32 -8.70 1.57
C ASN A 134 -7.03 -10.19 1.70
N ASP A 135 -8.02 -11.00 1.37
CA ASP A 135 -7.89 -12.46 1.28
C ASP A 135 -7.30 -12.82 -0.08
N VAL A 136 -6.04 -13.20 -0.11
CA VAL A 136 -5.38 -13.61 -1.38
C VAL A 136 -5.63 -15.06 -1.76
N THR A 137 -6.35 -15.82 -0.91
CA THR A 137 -6.63 -17.24 -1.13
C THR A 137 -8.03 -17.50 -1.70
N ALA A 138 -8.94 -16.53 -1.56
CA ALA A 138 -10.28 -16.64 -2.12
C ALA A 138 -10.28 -16.56 -3.66
N GLN A 139 -11.10 -17.39 -4.31
CA GLN A 139 -11.24 -17.37 -5.77
C GLN A 139 -11.70 -16.00 -6.26
N GLY A 140 -11.03 -15.46 -7.30
CA GLY A 140 -11.29 -14.12 -7.81
C GLY A 140 -10.71 -12.99 -6.94
N SER A 141 -9.97 -13.30 -5.86
CA SER A 141 -9.32 -12.32 -5.00
C SER A 141 -7.81 -12.50 -5.08
N GLY A 142 -7.06 -11.40 -5.28
CA GLY A 142 -5.60 -11.48 -5.42
C GLY A 142 -4.97 -10.29 -6.10
N PHE A 143 -3.64 -10.30 -6.20
CA PHE A 143 -2.88 -9.16 -6.73
C PHE A 143 -3.20 -8.87 -8.21
N ASP A 144 -3.38 -9.92 -9.02
CA ASP A 144 -3.55 -9.83 -10.48
C ASP A 144 -5.00 -9.92 -10.98
N ALA A 145 -5.96 -10.30 -10.12
CA ALA A 145 -7.39 -10.26 -10.44
C ALA A 145 -7.89 -8.81 -10.65
N ASP A 146 -9.05 -8.60 -11.28
CA ASP A 146 -9.67 -7.27 -11.34
C ASP A 146 -10.60 -6.99 -10.15
N THR A 147 -11.02 -8.06 -9.47
CA THR A 147 -11.81 -8.05 -8.25
C THR A 147 -10.95 -8.21 -7.00
N ASN A 148 -11.54 -7.92 -5.84
CA ASN A 148 -10.94 -8.13 -4.53
C ASN A 148 -12.04 -8.33 -3.48
N ILE A 149 -11.73 -9.09 -2.43
CA ILE A 149 -12.57 -9.19 -1.22
C ILE A 149 -11.77 -8.63 -0.06
N VAL A 150 -12.31 -7.60 0.60
CA VAL A 150 -11.55 -6.87 1.62
C VAL A 150 -12.35 -6.66 2.90
N THR A 151 -11.62 -6.61 4.00
CA THR A 151 -12.09 -6.10 5.28
C THR A 151 -11.32 -4.83 5.60
N ILE A 152 -12.02 -3.71 5.82
CA ILE A 152 -11.38 -2.46 6.23
C ILE A 152 -11.52 -2.32 7.74
N ILE A 153 -10.38 -2.20 8.42
CA ILE A 153 -10.30 -2.09 9.88
C ILE A 153 -9.75 -0.72 10.23
N SER A 154 -10.42 -0.01 11.14
CA SER A 154 -9.99 1.31 11.60
C SER A 154 -9.29 1.27 12.96
N LYS A 155 -8.46 2.28 13.23
CA LYS A 155 -7.83 2.47 14.55
C LYS A 155 -8.83 2.66 15.69
N LYS A 156 -10.08 3.03 15.38
CA LYS A 156 -11.17 3.16 16.36
C LYS A 156 -11.86 1.83 16.67
N GLY A 157 -11.42 0.74 16.04
CA GLY A 157 -11.96 -0.60 16.26
C GLY A 157 -13.07 -1.01 15.30
N GLU A 158 -13.58 -0.09 14.46
CA GLU A 158 -14.56 -0.44 13.43
C GLU A 158 -13.96 -1.44 12.44
N VAL A 159 -14.69 -2.51 12.17
CA VAL A 159 -14.38 -3.55 11.18
C VAL A 159 -15.55 -3.60 10.21
N LYS A 160 -15.28 -3.48 8.91
CA LYS A 160 -16.30 -3.59 7.87
C LYS A 160 -15.84 -4.51 6.76
N ASP A 161 -16.62 -5.55 6.53
CA ASP A 161 -16.43 -6.47 5.41
C ASP A 161 -17.08 -5.93 4.16
N TYR A 162 -16.41 -6.16 3.03
CA TYR A 162 -16.91 -5.86 1.70
C TYR A 162 -16.95 -7.18 0.90
N PRO A 163 -18.02 -7.42 0.14
CA PRO A 163 -18.12 -8.60 -0.72
C PRO A 163 -17.08 -8.54 -1.85
N LEU A 164 -17.02 -9.58 -2.67
CA LEU A 164 -16.27 -9.54 -3.92
C LEU A 164 -16.78 -8.39 -4.79
N MET A 165 -15.88 -7.47 -5.11
CA MET A 165 -16.19 -6.29 -5.90
C MET A 165 -14.99 -5.89 -6.73
N GLN A 166 -15.20 -5.00 -7.71
CA GLN A 166 -14.13 -4.52 -8.55
C GLN A 166 -13.13 -3.69 -7.75
N LYS A 167 -11.86 -3.72 -8.15
CA LYS A 167 -10.81 -2.92 -7.48
C LYS A 167 -11.09 -1.42 -7.52
N ASP A 168 -11.82 -0.93 -8.52
CA ASP A 168 -12.25 0.47 -8.55
C ASP A 168 -13.32 0.75 -7.47
N GLU A 169 -14.25 -0.17 -7.21
CA GLU A 169 -15.22 -0.05 -6.11
C GLU A 169 -14.54 -0.16 -4.73
N VAL A 170 -13.55 -1.05 -4.59
CA VAL A 170 -12.72 -1.10 -3.37
C VAL A 170 -12.00 0.23 -3.16
N ALA A 171 -11.44 0.82 -4.21
CA ALA A 171 -10.76 2.10 -4.14
C ALA A 171 -11.70 3.22 -3.67
N ASP A 172 -12.92 3.26 -4.19
CA ASP A 172 -13.93 4.23 -3.76
C ASP A 172 -14.30 4.05 -2.28
N ASN A 173 -14.51 2.81 -1.83
CA ASN A 173 -14.78 2.52 -0.42
C ASN A 173 -13.61 2.94 0.50
N ILE A 174 -12.35 2.72 0.08
CA ILE A 174 -11.18 3.17 0.86
C ILE A 174 -11.16 4.70 0.99
N LEU A 175 -11.46 5.42 -0.08
CA LEU A 175 -11.45 6.88 -0.08
C LEU A 175 -12.63 7.47 0.71
N ASP A 176 -13.80 6.82 0.71
CA ASP A 176 -14.92 7.21 1.58
C ASP A 176 -14.53 7.10 3.05
N ARG A 177 -13.87 6.00 3.43
CA ARG A 177 -13.36 5.79 4.79
C ARG A 177 -12.26 6.78 5.15
N LEU A 178 -11.41 7.16 4.19
CA LEU A 178 -10.40 8.21 4.38
C LEU A 178 -11.05 9.56 4.69
N LEU A 179 -12.08 9.95 3.94
CA LEU A 179 -12.78 11.22 4.13
C LEU A 179 -13.47 11.31 5.51
N GLN A 180 -14.00 10.20 6.03
CA GLN A 180 -14.56 10.13 7.38
C GLN A 180 -13.51 10.36 8.49
N LEU A 181 -12.23 10.18 8.19
CA LEU A 181 -11.12 10.43 9.13
C LEU A 181 -10.58 11.86 9.06
N GLN A 182 -10.88 12.60 7.98
CA GLN A 182 -10.48 13.98 7.89
C GLN A 182 -11.28 14.80 8.90
N PRO A 183 -10.64 15.67 9.70
CA PRO A 183 -11.39 16.60 10.54
C PRO A 183 -12.31 17.41 9.63
N GLN A 184 -13.61 17.45 9.94
CA GLN A 184 -14.56 18.29 9.21
C GLN A 184 -13.98 19.70 9.16
N ARG A 185 -13.66 20.19 7.95
CA ARG A 185 -13.34 21.59 7.76
C ARG A 185 -14.58 22.35 8.21
N ARG A 186 -14.54 22.96 9.40
CA ARG A 186 -15.50 23.99 9.79
C ARG A 186 -15.44 25.02 8.67
N ARG A 187 -16.49 25.06 7.85
CA ARG A 187 -16.77 26.21 6.98
C ARG A 187 -16.87 27.40 7.94
N LEU A 188 -15.94 28.34 7.81
CA LEU A 188 -16.11 29.68 8.36
C LEU A 188 -17.14 30.41 7.50
#